data_AF-A0A925HQ81-F1
#
_entry.id   AF-A0A925HQ81-F1
#
_cell.length_a   1.000
_cell.length_b   1.000
_cell.length_c   1.000
_cell.angle_alpha   90.00
_cell.angle_beta   90.00
_cell.angle_gamma   90.00
#
_symmetry.space_group_name_H-M   'P 1'
#
loop_
_entity.id
_entity.type
_entity.pdbx_description
1 polymer ?
#
loop_
_entity_poly.entity_id
_entity_poly.type
_entity_poly.pdbx_seq_one_letter_code
_entity_poly.pdbx_strand_id
1 'polypeptide(L)'
;MTQRKKWAAIPGFCLVAAIAAGLSAYSGATAREADAAQAPSGGNALEYPTFTGPTGINLDGVRNNTEAMALPKITGDSGLRLDPKKGTWAYSGASSPQNYSPEQPVKFPHPQHVQKLGMNCTYCHYSAGRAQDPGLPSVSTCMGCHTLVAAGKPEIKKLAAYYAKGQPVPWQRIHKVPEYVHFPHSRHANGGVTCQTCHGEVQKMTQVFQYSSLNMGWCVNCHIERKARYDCSTCHY
;
A
#
# COMPACT_ATOMS: atom_id res chain seq x y z
N MET A 1 54.10 -4.96 -56.85
CA MET A 1 52.92 -5.83 -56.66
C MET A 1 52.09 -5.26 -55.52
N THR A 2 51.04 -4.54 -55.88
CA THR A 2 50.12 -3.80 -55.01
C THR A 2 48.73 -4.40 -55.17
N GLN A 3 48.05 -4.77 -54.08
CA GLN A 3 46.61 -5.05 -54.09
C GLN A 3 45.98 -4.56 -52.78
N ARG A 4 45.42 -3.34 -52.81
CA ARG A 4 44.47 -2.83 -51.80
C ARG A 4 43.07 -3.16 -52.30
N LYS A 5 42.31 -3.94 -51.53
CA LYS A 5 40.91 -4.30 -51.83
C LYS A 5 40.01 -3.07 -51.72
N LYS A 6 39.32 -2.73 -52.80
CA LYS A 6 38.31 -1.66 -52.88
C LYS A 6 36.95 -2.23 -52.49
N TRP A 7 36.29 -1.62 -51.50
CA TRP A 7 34.88 -1.86 -51.22
C TRP A 7 34.04 -0.95 -52.12
N ALA A 8 33.24 -1.55 -52.99
CA ALA A 8 32.29 -0.84 -53.84
C ALA A 8 31.02 -0.52 -53.03
N ALA A 9 30.69 0.76 -52.92
CA ALA A 9 29.41 1.22 -52.42
C ALA A 9 28.33 0.97 -53.48
N ILE A 10 27.26 0.28 -53.09
CA ILE A 10 26.06 0.07 -53.92
C ILE A 10 25.16 1.31 -53.74
N PRO A 11 24.87 2.09 -54.80
CA PRO A 11 23.98 3.23 -54.72
C PRO A 11 22.57 2.78 -55.10
N GLY A 12 21.61 2.94 -54.19
CA GLY A 12 20.20 2.79 -54.54
C GLY A 12 19.36 2.38 -53.35
N PHE A 13 18.88 3.35 -52.58
CA PHE A 13 17.55 3.37 -51.97
C PHE A 13 17.34 4.73 -51.27
N CYS A 14 17.31 5.79 -52.08
CA CYS A 14 16.83 7.11 -51.67
C CYS A 14 15.88 7.64 -52.75
N LEU A 15 14.62 7.23 -52.71
CA LEU A 15 13.47 8.04 -53.15
C LEU A 15 12.17 7.26 -52.88
N VAL A 16 11.45 7.61 -51.82
CA VAL A 16 10.01 7.96 -51.87
C VAL A 16 9.74 8.76 -50.59
N ALA A 17 9.61 10.08 -50.76
CA ALA A 17 9.07 10.97 -49.74
C ALA A 17 7.60 11.24 -50.04
N ALA A 18 6.83 11.43 -48.96
CA ALA A 18 5.57 12.17 -48.85
C ALA A 18 4.32 11.58 -49.52
N ILE A 19 3.31 11.27 -48.70
CA ILE A 19 1.95 11.87 -48.68
C ILE A 19 1.17 11.19 -47.54
N ALA A 20 0.69 11.98 -46.57
CA ALA A 20 -0.57 11.81 -45.82
C ALA A 20 -0.46 12.48 -44.43
N ALA A 21 -0.55 13.80 -44.40
CA ALA A 21 -1.09 14.51 -43.26
C ALA A 21 -2.61 14.60 -43.42
N GLY A 22 -3.35 14.23 -42.38
CA GLY A 22 -4.79 14.49 -42.26
C GLY A 22 -5.66 13.24 -42.17
N LEU A 23 -5.97 12.81 -40.94
CA LEU A 23 -7.23 12.17 -40.50
C LEU A 23 -7.10 11.76 -39.01
N SER A 24 -7.09 12.76 -38.12
CA SER A 24 -7.47 12.54 -36.71
C SER A 24 -8.95 12.87 -36.57
N ALA A 25 -9.80 11.92 -36.93
CA ALA A 25 -11.21 11.90 -36.56
C ALA A 25 -11.69 10.44 -36.60
N TYR A 26 -12.48 10.08 -35.59
CA TYR A 26 -13.24 8.82 -35.46
C TYR A 26 -12.47 7.55 -35.08
N SER A 27 -12.44 7.29 -33.78
CA SER A 27 -12.62 5.93 -33.25
C SER A 27 -13.48 6.02 -31.99
N GLY A 28 -14.77 6.31 -32.20
CA GLY A 28 -15.81 5.89 -31.28
C GLY A 28 -16.07 4.40 -31.50
N ALA A 29 -15.77 3.59 -30.48
CA ALA A 29 -16.23 2.22 -30.37
C ALA A 29 -16.98 2.09 -29.04
N THR A 30 -18.28 2.36 -29.14
CA THR A 30 -19.40 1.81 -28.39
C THR A 30 -19.08 0.94 -27.16
N ALA A 31 -19.31 1.52 -25.96
CA ALA A 31 -19.65 0.73 -24.80
C ALA A 31 -21.02 0.08 -25.07
N ARG A 32 -21.03 -1.25 -25.27
CA ARG A 32 -22.27 -2.03 -25.24
C ARG A 32 -22.74 -2.09 -23.79
N GLU A 33 -23.96 -1.60 -23.56
CA GLU A 33 -24.77 -1.96 -22.41
C GLU A 33 -24.83 -3.50 -22.30
N ALA A 34 -24.25 -4.02 -21.22
CA ALA A 34 -24.47 -5.37 -20.76
C ALA A 34 -25.21 -5.26 -19.42
N ASP A 35 -26.52 -5.36 -19.52
CA ASP A 35 -27.41 -6.09 -18.61
C ASP A 35 -27.32 -5.72 -17.13
N ALA A 36 -28.09 -4.68 -16.79
CA ALA A 36 -28.66 -4.53 -15.45
C ALA A 36 -29.57 -5.74 -15.17
N ALA A 37 -28.99 -6.78 -14.57
CA ALA A 37 -29.76 -7.90 -14.06
C ALA A 37 -30.61 -7.44 -12.87
N GLN A 38 -31.91 -7.45 -13.09
CA GLN A 38 -32.99 -7.27 -12.12
C GLN A 38 -32.71 -8.06 -10.83
N ALA A 39 -32.59 -7.39 -9.68
CA ALA A 39 -32.57 -8.06 -8.39
C ALA A 39 -34.00 -8.56 -8.04
N PRO A 40 -34.18 -9.80 -7.57
CA PRO A 40 -35.50 -10.32 -7.24
C PRO A 40 -36.02 -9.71 -5.93
N SER A 41 -37.15 -9.01 -6.02
CA SER A 41 -37.93 -8.56 -4.87
C SER A 41 -38.81 -9.71 -4.36
N GLY A 42 -38.32 -10.45 -3.37
CA GLY A 42 -39.14 -11.44 -2.67
C GLY A 42 -38.33 -12.39 -1.80
N GLY A 43 -38.35 -12.18 -0.48
CA GLY A 43 -37.79 -13.11 0.50
C GLY A 43 -38.13 -12.68 1.92
N ASN A 44 -38.97 -13.47 2.60
CA ASN A 44 -39.45 -13.25 3.96
C ASN A 44 -38.32 -12.96 4.95
N ALA A 45 -38.55 -11.99 5.84
CA ALA A 45 -37.67 -11.67 6.95
C ALA A 45 -37.50 -12.90 7.86
N LEU A 46 -36.32 -13.51 7.85
CA LEU A 46 -35.91 -14.42 8.90
C LEU A 46 -35.60 -13.57 10.15
N GLU A 47 -36.44 -13.69 11.17
CA GLU A 47 -36.18 -13.09 12.48
C GLU A 47 -34.94 -13.74 13.10
N TYR A 48 -33.86 -12.98 13.23
CA TYR A 48 -32.71 -13.34 14.06
C TYR A 48 -32.82 -12.63 15.42
N PRO A 49 -32.45 -13.30 16.53
CA PRO A 49 -32.64 -12.77 17.87
C PRO A 49 -31.87 -11.46 18.07
N THR A 50 -32.53 -10.51 18.72
CA THR A 50 -31.96 -9.24 19.15
C THR A 50 -30.94 -9.47 20.26
N PHE A 51 -29.66 -9.18 20.00
CA PHE A 51 -28.62 -9.21 21.03
C PHE A 51 -28.55 -7.85 21.72
N THR A 52 -29.15 -7.72 22.90
CA THR A 52 -29.00 -6.56 23.77
C THR A 52 -27.69 -6.68 24.55
N GLY A 53 -26.63 -6.04 24.05
CA GLY A 53 -25.40 -5.86 24.81
C GLY A 53 -25.62 -4.92 26.01
N PRO A 54 -24.76 -4.99 27.05
CA PRO A 54 -24.96 -4.34 28.36
C PRO A 54 -24.90 -2.81 28.35
N THR A 55 -24.76 -2.16 27.19
CA THR A 55 -24.63 -0.70 27.06
C THR A 55 -25.86 -0.02 26.44
N GLY A 56 -26.94 -0.75 26.16
CA GLY A 56 -28.19 -0.15 25.66
C GLY A 56 -28.06 0.54 24.30
N ILE A 57 -27.02 0.22 23.52
CA ILE A 57 -26.88 0.71 22.14
C ILE A 57 -27.85 -0.09 21.27
N ASN A 58 -28.93 0.57 20.85
CA ASN A 58 -29.84 0.04 19.84
C ASN A 58 -29.14 0.12 18.47
N LEU A 59 -28.89 -1.05 17.87
CA LEU A 59 -28.24 -1.20 16.55
C LEU A 59 -29.27 -1.40 15.42
N ASP A 60 -30.55 -1.13 15.65
CA ASP A 60 -31.65 -1.42 14.71
C ASP A 60 -31.59 -0.60 13.41
N GLY A 61 -30.62 0.32 13.27
CA GLY A 61 -30.37 1.09 12.04
C GLY A 61 -29.17 0.65 11.21
N VAL A 62 -28.34 -0.29 11.67
CA VAL A 62 -27.15 -0.75 10.91
C VAL A 62 -27.49 -1.98 10.06
N ARG A 63 -28.67 -1.96 9.44
CA ARG A 63 -29.25 -3.11 8.73
C ARG A 63 -29.81 -2.70 7.37
N ASN A 64 -28.95 -2.18 6.49
CA ASN A 64 -28.97 -2.33 5.03
C ASN A 64 -28.12 -1.22 4.40
N ASN A 65 -27.03 -1.61 3.75
CA ASN A 65 -26.10 -0.74 3.05
C ASN A 65 -26.56 -0.37 1.62
N THR A 66 -27.83 -0.55 1.29
CA THR A 66 -28.37 -0.27 -0.05
C THR A 66 -28.89 1.16 -0.25
N GLU A 67 -29.05 1.96 0.79
CA GLU A 67 -29.39 3.41 0.67
C GLU A 67 -28.16 4.34 0.76
N ALA A 68 -26.96 3.79 0.97
CA ALA A 68 -25.72 4.57 1.13
C ALA A 68 -25.12 5.14 -0.18
N MET A 69 -25.90 5.16 -1.29
CA MET A 69 -25.47 5.81 -2.54
C MET A 69 -25.85 7.29 -2.63
N ALA A 70 -26.60 7.83 -1.66
CA ALA A 70 -26.69 9.28 -1.50
C ALA A 70 -25.55 9.75 -0.59
N LEU A 71 -24.58 10.46 -1.16
CA LEU A 71 -23.56 11.20 -0.40
C LEU A 71 -24.25 11.92 0.77
N PRO A 72 -23.92 11.62 2.04
CA PRO A 72 -24.46 12.40 3.14
C PRO A 72 -23.90 13.81 2.99
N LYS A 73 -24.75 14.76 2.58
CA LYS A 73 -24.46 16.17 2.76
C LYS A 73 -24.31 16.36 4.26
N ILE A 74 -23.08 16.63 4.68
CA ILE A 74 -22.70 16.89 6.06
C ILE A 74 -23.24 18.26 6.48
N THR A 75 -24.55 18.37 6.61
CA THR A 75 -25.24 19.56 7.12
C THR A 75 -26.34 19.10 8.08
N GLY A 76 -25.89 18.79 9.30
CA GLY A 76 -26.62 18.81 10.57
C GLY A 76 -28.04 18.25 10.60
N ASP A 77 -28.19 17.06 11.19
CA ASP A 77 -29.12 16.87 12.32
C ASP A 77 -28.71 15.77 13.31
N SER A 78 -27.58 15.09 13.11
CA SER A 78 -27.10 14.07 14.08
C SER A 78 -26.02 14.57 15.05
N GLY A 79 -25.88 15.89 15.27
CA GLY A 79 -25.07 16.48 16.36
C GLY A 79 -23.58 16.09 16.45
N LEU A 80 -23.08 15.20 15.59
CA LEU A 80 -21.74 14.66 15.63
C LEU A 80 -20.86 15.47 14.68
N ARG A 81 -20.54 16.70 15.10
CA ARG A 81 -19.36 17.38 14.58
C ARG A 81 -18.15 16.56 15.03
N LEU A 82 -17.66 15.71 14.14
CA LEU A 82 -16.42 14.96 14.32
C LEU A 82 -15.27 15.98 14.35
N ASP A 83 -14.96 16.51 15.52
CA ASP A 83 -13.73 17.27 15.76
C ASP A 83 -12.56 16.27 15.73
N PRO A 84 -11.69 16.31 14.70
CA PRO A 84 -10.57 15.37 14.60
C PRO A 84 -9.54 15.55 15.72
N LYS A 85 -9.63 16.62 16.54
CA LYS A 85 -8.70 16.89 17.64
C LYS A 85 -9.19 16.46 19.03
N LYS A 86 -10.45 16.05 19.21
CA LYS A 86 -11.04 15.86 20.56
C LYS A 86 -11.82 14.57 20.81
N GLY A 87 -11.74 13.57 19.93
CA GLY A 87 -12.51 12.34 20.08
C GLY A 87 -11.70 11.14 20.58
N THR A 88 -11.87 10.77 21.85
CA THR A 88 -11.46 9.47 22.42
C THR A 88 -12.33 8.29 21.95
N TRP A 89 -13.11 8.45 20.88
CA TRP A 89 -13.77 7.35 20.15
C TRP A 89 -12.85 6.68 19.13
N ALA A 90 -11.55 7.03 19.14
CA ALA A 90 -10.51 6.25 18.50
C ALA A 90 -10.51 4.85 19.13
N TYR A 91 -11.31 3.94 18.58
CA TYR A 91 -10.86 2.57 18.40
C TYR A 91 -9.56 2.69 17.63
N SER A 92 -8.45 2.77 18.35
CA SER A 92 -7.10 2.69 17.86
C SER A 92 -6.91 1.27 17.33
N GLY A 93 -7.56 0.98 16.20
CA GLY A 93 -7.37 -0.22 15.40
C GLY A 93 -6.04 -0.19 14.64
N ALA A 94 -5.08 0.61 15.10
CA ALA A 94 -3.68 0.47 14.75
C ALA A 94 -2.97 -0.07 15.99
N SER A 95 -2.17 -1.12 15.82
CA SER A 95 -1.52 -1.80 16.93
C SER A 95 -0.46 -0.95 17.62
N SER A 96 -0.02 0.14 16.97
CA SER A 96 0.98 1.07 17.49
C SER A 96 0.45 2.50 17.40
N PRO A 97 0.64 3.33 18.44
CA PRO A 97 0.32 4.75 18.39
C PRO A 97 1.10 5.47 17.29
N GLN A 98 0.52 6.56 16.76
CA GLN A 98 1.26 7.46 15.86
C GLN A 98 2.52 7.98 16.56
N ASN A 99 3.61 8.13 15.81
CA ASN A 99 4.96 8.46 16.29
C ASN A 99 5.64 7.38 17.13
N TYR A 100 5.05 6.19 17.31
CA TYR A 100 5.74 5.07 17.93
C TYR A 100 7.02 4.72 17.16
N SER A 101 8.17 4.76 17.84
CA SER A 101 9.50 4.54 17.27
C SER A 101 10.39 3.80 18.27
N PRO A 102 10.25 2.47 18.39
CA PRO A 102 11.07 1.68 19.31
C PRO A 102 12.51 1.57 18.82
N GLU A 103 13.45 1.47 19.76
CA GLU A 103 14.85 1.18 19.43
C GLU A 103 14.97 -0.22 18.82
N GLN A 104 15.67 -0.32 17.70
CA GLN A 104 15.85 -1.58 16.98
C GLN A 104 17.12 -2.30 17.44
N PRO A 105 17.17 -3.65 17.39
CA PRO A 105 18.37 -4.40 17.77
C PRO A 105 19.62 -4.04 16.96
N VAL A 106 19.42 -3.67 15.69
CA VAL A 106 20.44 -3.13 14.79
C VAL A 106 19.93 -1.82 14.21
N LYS A 107 20.70 -0.74 14.32
CA LYS A 107 20.29 0.58 13.80
C LYS A 107 20.42 0.59 12.27
N PHE A 108 19.28 0.69 11.59
CA PHE A 108 19.19 0.69 10.13
C PHE A 108 18.71 2.05 9.60
N PRO A 109 19.63 2.93 9.15
CA PRO A 109 19.25 4.22 8.58
C PRO A 109 18.79 4.06 7.13
N HIS A 110 17.50 4.25 6.86
CA HIS A 110 16.95 4.24 5.50
C HIS A 110 17.56 5.30 4.56
N PRO A 111 17.89 6.54 5.00
CA PRO A 111 18.50 7.55 4.12
C PRO A 111 19.80 7.10 3.48
N GLN A 112 20.60 6.30 4.19
CA GLN A 112 21.85 5.80 3.65
C GLN A 112 21.62 4.82 2.49
N HIS A 113 20.56 4.01 2.55
CA HIS A 113 20.28 2.98 1.56
C HIS A 113 19.42 3.50 0.41
N VAL A 114 18.38 4.30 0.72
CA VAL A 114 17.42 4.75 -0.28
C VAL A 114 17.86 6.06 -0.93
N GLN A 115 18.16 7.12 -0.15
CA GLN A 115 18.50 8.41 -0.73
C GLN A 115 19.90 8.46 -1.31
N LYS A 116 20.91 7.97 -0.56
CA LYS A 116 22.30 8.09 -0.99
C LYS A 116 22.70 7.03 -2.01
N LEU A 117 22.19 5.81 -1.88
CA LEU A 117 22.53 4.69 -2.77
C LEU A 117 21.45 4.39 -3.82
N GLY A 118 20.29 5.04 -3.75
CA GLY A 118 19.22 4.87 -4.74
C GLY A 118 18.55 3.49 -4.72
N MET A 119 18.65 2.73 -3.61
CA MET A 119 18.06 1.40 -3.55
C MET A 119 16.54 1.45 -3.61
N ASN A 120 15.95 0.56 -4.42
CA ASN A 120 14.50 0.43 -4.51
C ASN A 120 13.92 -0.18 -3.22
N CYS A 121 12.76 0.32 -2.78
CA CYS A 121 12.02 -0.18 -1.61
C CYS A 121 11.79 -1.70 -1.67
N THR A 122 11.47 -2.23 -2.86
CA THR A 122 11.15 -3.66 -3.06
C THR A 122 12.38 -4.56 -3.12
N TYR A 123 13.60 -4.00 -3.12
CA TYR A 123 14.80 -4.81 -3.00
C TYR A 123 14.84 -5.56 -1.66
N CYS A 124 14.54 -4.84 -0.57
CA CYS A 124 14.47 -5.43 0.77
C CYS A 124 13.04 -5.92 1.10
N HIS A 125 12.01 -5.16 0.72
CA HIS A 125 10.60 -5.51 0.96
C HIS A 125 9.99 -6.23 -0.25
N TYR A 126 10.59 -7.36 -0.61
CA TYR A 126 10.33 -8.05 -1.88
C TYR A 126 8.89 -8.56 -2.04
N SER A 127 8.17 -8.83 -0.94
CA SER A 127 6.81 -9.36 -0.99
C SER A 127 5.73 -8.28 -0.95
N ALA A 128 6.09 -7.00 -0.87
CA ALA A 128 5.14 -5.89 -0.78
C ALA A 128 4.10 -5.89 -1.92
N GLY A 129 4.50 -6.24 -3.14
CA GLY A 129 3.60 -6.33 -4.31
C GLY A 129 2.92 -7.69 -4.48
N ARG A 130 3.21 -8.69 -3.64
CA ARG A 130 2.85 -10.10 -3.89
C ARG A 130 2.08 -10.76 -2.75
N ALA A 131 2.33 -10.36 -1.51
CA ALA A 131 1.76 -10.98 -0.33
C ALA A 131 1.04 -9.98 0.57
N GLN A 132 0.43 -10.51 1.65
CA GLN A 132 -0.19 -9.69 2.66
C GLN A 132 0.83 -8.93 3.51
N ASP A 133 1.92 -9.61 3.90
CA ASP A 133 3.04 -9.02 4.62
C ASP A 133 4.15 -8.64 3.61
N PRO A 134 4.68 -7.41 3.64
CA PRO A 134 5.75 -6.97 2.75
C PRO A 134 7.10 -7.62 3.07
N GLY A 135 7.17 -8.31 4.22
CA GLY A 135 8.32 -9.05 4.68
C GLY A 135 9.45 -8.14 5.15
N LEU A 136 10.36 -8.73 5.93
CA LEU A 136 11.66 -8.16 6.22
C LEU A 136 12.73 -9.00 5.52
N PRO A 137 13.82 -8.37 5.04
CA PRO A 137 14.88 -9.09 4.37
C PRO A 137 15.56 -10.06 5.34
N SER A 138 16.07 -11.17 4.81
CA SER A 138 16.94 -12.06 5.57
C SER A 138 18.26 -11.36 5.88
N VAL A 139 18.97 -11.86 6.90
CA VAL A 139 20.30 -11.35 7.25
C VAL A 139 21.29 -11.51 6.09
N SER A 140 21.11 -12.55 5.26
CA SER A 140 21.91 -12.77 4.06
C SER A 140 21.78 -11.65 3.02
N THR A 141 20.60 -11.04 2.85
CA THR A 141 20.43 -9.87 1.97
C THR A 141 21.34 -8.73 2.42
N CYS A 142 21.42 -8.48 3.72
CA CYS A 142 22.28 -7.43 4.28
C CYS A 142 23.76 -7.78 4.11
N MET A 143 24.14 -9.03 4.41
CA MET A 143 25.53 -9.49 4.31
C MET A 143 26.03 -9.64 2.87
N GLY A 144 25.14 -9.69 1.88
CA GLY A 144 25.51 -9.68 0.45
C GLY A 144 26.42 -8.50 0.08
N CYS A 145 26.26 -7.34 0.73
CA CYS A 145 27.15 -6.19 0.54
C CYS A 145 28.02 -5.90 1.77
N HIS A 146 27.50 -6.08 2.98
CA HIS A 146 28.19 -5.68 4.21
C HIS A 146 29.38 -6.57 4.62
N THR A 147 29.62 -7.65 3.88
CA THR A 147 30.91 -8.36 3.91
C THR A 147 32.08 -7.49 3.44
N LEU A 148 31.82 -6.53 2.54
CA LEU A 148 32.82 -5.63 1.98
C LEU A 148 32.60 -4.17 2.40
N VAL A 149 31.34 -3.74 2.45
CA VAL A 149 30.98 -2.33 2.68
C VAL A 149 30.75 -2.07 4.16
N ALA A 150 31.54 -1.14 4.72
CA ALA A 150 31.40 -0.68 6.10
C ALA A 150 31.43 -1.80 7.17
N ALA A 151 32.08 -2.93 6.87
CA ALA A 151 32.18 -4.11 7.73
C ALA A 151 32.72 -3.78 9.14
N GLY A 152 33.58 -2.77 9.26
CA GLY A 152 34.14 -2.32 10.54
C GLY A 152 33.17 -1.56 11.46
N LYS A 153 32.00 -1.13 10.98
CA LYS A 153 31.07 -0.32 11.79
C LYS A 153 30.39 -1.15 12.89
N PRO A 154 30.15 -0.59 14.09
CA PRO A 154 29.56 -1.32 15.22
C PRO A 154 28.24 -2.02 14.89
N GLU A 155 27.32 -1.35 14.20
CA GLU A 155 26.02 -1.92 13.82
C GLU A 155 26.15 -3.07 12.81
N ILE A 156 27.14 -2.99 11.91
CA ILE A 156 27.42 -4.06 10.95
C ILE A 156 28.07 -5.26 11.63
N LYS A 157 28.87 -5.05 12.68
CA LYS A 157 29.38 -6.15 13.52
C LYS A 157 28.24 -6.89 14.24
N LYS A 158 27.22 -6.17 14.75
CA LYS A 158 26.02 -6.80 15.33
C LYS A 158 25.30 -7.65 14.28
N LEU A 159 25.07 -7.10 13.09
CA LEU A 159 24.47 -7.82 11.96
C LEU A 159 25.26 -9.07 11.57
N ALA A 160 26.59 -8.95 11.45
CA ALA A 160 27.48 -10.06 11.12
C ALA A 160 27.43 -11.16 12.19
N ALA A 161 27.25 -10.80 13.47
CA ALA A 161 27.07 -11.78 14.54
C ALA A 161 25.76 -12.57 14.40
N TYR A 162 24.66 -11.93 14.02
CA TYR A 162 23.40 -12.63 13.70
C TYR A 162 23.58 -13.58 12.51
N TYR A 163 24.28 -13.11 11.47
CA TYR A 163 24.58 -13.92 10.29
C TYR A 163 25.40 -15.16 10.62
N ALA A 164 26.48 -15.00 11.39
CA ALA A 164 27.35 -16.10 11.80
C ALA A 164 26.62 -17.15 12.66
N LYS A 165 25.63 -16.72 13.45
CA LYS A 165 24.77 -17.63 14.24
C LYS A 165 23.65 -18.27 13.43
N GLY A 166 23.45 -17.88 12.17
CA GLY A 166 22.30 -18.32 11.37
C GLY A 166 20.95 -17.86 11.93
N GLN A 167 20.93 -16.79 12.72
CA GLN A 167 19.72 -16.29 13.38
C GLN A 167 19.20 -15.02 12.68
N PRO A 168 17.87 -14.85 12.56
CA PRO A 168 17.30 -13.60 12.09
C PRO A 168 17.53 -12.49 13.13
N VAL A 169 17.59 -11.24 12.65
CA VAL A 169 17.55 -10.09 13.57
C VAL A 169 16.12 -10.01 14.14
N PRO A 170 15.96 -9.94 15.48
CA PRO A 170 14.65 -9.91 16.12
C PRO A 170 14.03 -8.49 16.04
N TRP A 171 13.70 -8.05 14.83
CA TRP A 171 13.16 -6.72 14.56
C TRP A 171 11.89 -6.43 15.37
N GLN A 172 11.81 -5.22 15.93
CA GLN A 172 10.58 -4.75 16.56
C GLN A 172 9.65 -4.19 15.50
N ARG A 173 8.51 -4.86 15.29
CA ARG A 173 7.50 -4.43 14.32
C ARG A 173 6.85 -3.12 14.77
N ILE A 174 6.92 -2.11 13.91
CA ILE A 174 6.38 -0.76 14.16
C ILE A 174 4.94 -0.69 13.66
N HIS A 175 4.74 -1.00 12.38
CA HIS A 175 3.44 -0.96 11.74
C HIS A 175 2.78 -2.32 11.88
N LYS A 176 1.67 -2.37 12.61
CA LYS A 176 0.84 -3.56 12.73
C LYS A 176 -0.62 -3.11 12.81
N VAL A 177 -1.49 -3.83 12.12
CA VAL A 177 -2.94 -3.74 12.29
C VAL A 177 -3.39 -4.92 13.18
N PRO A 178 -4.51 -4.79 13.91
CA PRO A 178 -5.06 -5.88 14.70
C PRO A 178 -5.23 -7.17 13.88
N GLU A 179 -5.08 -8.32 14.52
CA GLU A 179 -5.10 -9.63 13.84
C GLU A 179 -6.45 -9.94 13.16
N TYR A 180 -7.54 -9.30 13.60
CA TYR A 180 -8.86 -9.40 12.98
C TYR A 180 -9.04 -8.47 11.76
N VAL A 181 -7.98 -7.75 11.35
CA VAL A 181 -7.94 -6.90 10.16
C VAL A 181 -7.02 -7.51 9.12
N HIS A 182 -7.56 -7.80 7.95
CA HIS A 182 -6.82 -8.32 6.81
C HIS A 182 -6.34 -7.16 5.94
N PHE A 183 -5.03 -6.91 5.92
CA PHE A 183 -4.42 -5.83 5.13
C PHE A 183 -3.43 -6.39 4.10
N PRO A 184 -3.91 -6.84 2.91
CA PRO A 184 -3.01 -7.36 1.90
C PRO A 184 -2.19 -6.24 1.25
N HIS A 185 -0.89 -6.15 1.53
CA HIS A 185 -0.01 -5.15 0.91
C HIS A 185 -0.04 -5.21 -0.61
N SER A 186 -0.09 -6.42 -1.18
CA SER A 186 -0.16 -6.63 -2.63
C SER A 186 -1.32 -5.88 -3.30
N ARG A 187 -2.50 -5.82 -2.68
CA ARG A 187 -3.65 -5.11 -3.28
C ARG A 187 -3.43 -3.60 -3.32
N HIS A 188 -2.80 -3.04 -2.28
CA HIS A 188 -2.55 -1.61 -2.19
C HIS A 188 -1.39 -1.20 -3.10
N ALA A 189 -0.27 -1.93 -3.05
CA ALA A 189 0.89 -1.68 -3.90
C ALA A 189 0.54 -1.81 -5.39
N ASN A 190 -0.18 -2.88 -5.78
CA ASN A 190 -0.58 -3.09 -7.18
C ASN A 190 -1.72 -2.15 -7.60
N GLY A 191 -2.48 -1.61 -6.65
CA GLY A 191 -3.47 -0.53 -6.88
C GLY A 191 -2.84 0.85 -7.09
N GLY A 192 -1.51 0.94 -7.20
CA GLY A 192 -0.80 2.21 -7.45
C GLY A 192 -0.64 3.10 -6.22
N VAL A 193 -0.92 2.58 -5.02
CA VAL A 193 -0.69 3.33 -3.77
C VAL A 193 0.81 3.40 -3.49
N THR A 194 1.34 4.62 -3.38
CA THR A 194 2.76 4.82 -3.07
C THR A 194 3.05 4.50 -1.60
N CYS A 195 4.22 3.90 -1.33
CA CYS A 195 4.64 3.50 0.02
C CYS A 195 4.56 4.67 1.03
N GLN A 196 4.91 5.86 0.56
CA GLN A 196 4.96 7.08 1.35
C GLN A 196 3.58 7.58 1.78
N THR A 197 2.51 7.19 1.10
CA THR A 197 1.14 7.53 1.51
C THR A 197 0.83 6.97 2.90
N CYS A 198 1.30 5.75 3.19
CA CYS A 198 1.05 5.07 4.47
C CYS A 198 2.20 5.23 5.46
N HIS A 199 3.44 5.12 4.98
CA HIS A 199 4.63 5.05 5.85
C HIS A 199 5.38 6.38 5.97
N GLY A 200 4.91 7.44 5.30
CA GLY A 200 5.60 8.73 5.24
C GLY A 200 6.89 8.67 4.42
N GLU A 201 7.71 9.71 4.49
CA GLU A 201 8.98 9.78 3.77
C GLU A 201 10.07 8.90 4.42
N VAL A 202 9.89 7.57 4.37
CA VAL A 202 10.81 6.58 4.98
C VAL A 202 12.24 6.76 4.50
N GLN A 203 12.44 7.19 3.26
CA GLN A 203 13.76 7.50 2.72
C GLN A 203 14.49 8.61 3.48
N LYS A 204 13.80 9.44 4.28
CA LYS A 204 14.37 10.47 5.17
C LYS A 204 14.46 10.01 6.63
N MET A 205 14.00 8.82 6.97
CA MET A 205 13.89 8.33 8.35
C MET A 205 15.14 7.55 8.78
N THR A 206 16.00 8.18 9.60
CA THR A 206 17.12 7.49 10.24
C THR A 206 16.66 6.37 11.17
N GLN A 207 15.53 6.58 11.86
CA GLN A 207 14.81 5.57 12.60
C GLN A 207 13.35 5.64 12.17
N VAL A 208 12.78 4.50 11.79
CA VAL A 208 11.39 4.44 11.34
C VAL A 208 10.47 4.68 12.53
N PHE A 209 9.34 5.33 12.26
CA PHE A 209 8.26 5.53 13.22
C PHE A 209 6.91 5.33 12.53
N GLN A 210 5.87 5.16 13.33
CA GLN A 210 4.49 5.09 12.85
C GLN A 210 4.05 6.46 12.33
N TYR A 211 4.13 6.70 11.02
CA TYR A 211 3.81 8.00 10.41
C TYR A 211 2.29 8.27 10.38
N SER A 212 1.53 7.41 9.70
CA SER A 212 0.07 7.50 9.63
C SER A 212 -0.56 6.81 10.83
N SER A 213 -1.75 7.23 11.24
CA SER A 213 -2.45 6.58 12.35
C SER A 213 -2.84 5.14 12.03
N LEU A 214 -3.13 4.81 10.76
CA LEU A 214 -3.61 3.49 10.29
C LEU A 214 -4.79 2.93 11.08
N ASN A 215 -5.57 3.80 11.72
CA ASN A 215 -6.82 3.42 12.37
C ASN A 215 -7.92 3.25 11.32
N MET A 216 -9.04 2.64 11.72
CA MET A 216 -10.16 2.38 10.81
C MET A 216 -10.63 3.66 10.09
N GLY A 217 -10.75 4.78 10.81
CA GLY A 217 -11.17 6.05 10.21
C GLY A 217 -10.23 6.54 9.11
N TRP A 218 -8.92 6.41 9.31
CA TRP A 218 -7.92 6.74 8.31
C TRP A 218 -8.04 5.84 7.06
N CYS A 219 -8.20 4.53 7.26
CA CYS A 219 -8.38 3.57 6.17
C CYS A 219 -9.66 3.85 5.36
N VAL A 220 -10.80 4.01 6.05
CA VAL A 220 -12.11 4.26 5.42
C VAL A 220 -12.09 5.58 4.64
N ASN A 221 -11.54 6.65 5.22
CA ASN A 221 -11.42 7.94 4.51
C ASN A 221 -10.57 7.80 3.25
N CYS A 222 -9.43 7.12 3.33
CA CYS A 222 -8.58 6.88 2.15
C CYS A 222 -9.32 6.07 1.07
N HIS A 223 -10.11 5.06 1.48
CA HIS A 223 -10.91 4.27 0.54
C HIS A 223 -12.02 5.10 -0.11
N ILE A 224 -12.70 5.97 0.64
CA ILE A 224 -13.73 6.89 0.11
C ILE A 224 -13.11 7.84 -0.93
N GLU A 225 -12.01 8.51 -0.58
CA GLU A 225 -11.32 9.45 -1.48
C GLU A 225 -10.86 8.78 -2.78
N ARG A 226 -10.45 7.52 -2.70
CA ARG A 226 -10.01 6.72 -3.84
C ARG A 226 -11.11 5.91 -4.52
N LYS A 227 -12.37 6.06 -4.09
CA LYS A 227 -13.53 5.30 -4.61
C LYS A 227 -13.31 3.78 -4.58
N ALA A 228 -12.59 3.29 -3.57
CA ALA A 228 -12.39 1.87 -3.30
C ALA A 228 -13.53 1.31 -2.44
N ARG A 229 -13.67 -0.02 -2.36
CA ARG A 229 -14.63 -0.65 -1.44
C ARG A 229 -14.21 -0.40 0.01
N TYR A 230 -15.16 -0.06 0.87
CA TYR A 230 -14.90 0.27 2.29
C TYR A 230 -15.93 -0.37 3.24
N ASP A 231 -16.68 -1.36 2.77
CA ASP A 231 -17.59 -2.13 3.61
C ASP A 231 -16.81 -2.98 4.63
N CYS A 232 -17.46 -3.41 5.71
CA CYS A 232 -16.83 -4.15 6.80
C CYS A 232 -16.10 -5.41 6.32
N SER A 233 -16.69 -6.14 5.36
CA SER A 233 -16.13 -7.39 4.84
C SER A 233 -14.91 -7.19 3.94
N THR A 234 -14.65 -5.96 3.48
CA THR A 234 -13.40 -5.65 2.77
C THR A 234 -12.17 -5.88 3.66
N CYS A 235 -12.30 -5.71 4.98
CA CYS A 235 -11.18 -5.77 5.93
C CYS A 235 -11.30 -6.90 6.97
N HIS A 236 -12.49 -7.44 7.20
CA HIS A 236 -12.79 -8.35 8.32
C HIS A 236 -13.43 -9.67 7.86
N TYR A 237 -12.77 -10.40 6.96
CA TYR A 237 -13.28 -11.63 6.34
C TYR A 237 -12.59 -12.90 6.85
#